data_AF-A0A147BM67-F1
#
_entry.id   AF-A0A147BM67-F1
#
_cell.length_a   1.000
_cell.length_b   1.000
_cell.length_c   1.000
_cell.angle_alpha   90.00
_cell.angle_beta   90.00
_cell.angle_gamma   90.00
#
_symmetry.space_group_name_H-M   'P 1'
#
loop_
_entity.id
_entity.type
_entity.pdbx_description
1 polymer ?
#
loop_
_entity_poly.entity_id
_entity_poly.type
_entity_poly.pdbx_seq_one_letter_code
_entity_poly.pdbx_strand_id
1 'polypeptide(L)' 'PQVTAITCLFLPVYVKSEALAAALAPYGKVLDIRFGVYKDHPTLRTGTRYIRMEMKESTPVPNFLRVSGHRATFDYR' A
#
# COMPACT_ATOMS: atom_id res chain seq x y z
N PRO A 1 13.05 -6.22 -12.88
CA PRO A 1 11.89 -5.67 -12.15
C PRO A 1 12.23 -4.30 -11.56
N GLN A 2 11.43 -3.27 -11.88
CA GLN A 2 11.61 -1.94 -11.30
C GLN A 2 10.99 -1.92 -9.91
N VAL A 3 11.73 -1.38 -8.93
CA VAL A 3 11.20 -1.13 -7.59
C VAL A 3 10.49 0.22 -7.61
N THR A 4 9.18 0.20 -7.37
CA THR A 4 8.30 1.37 -7.39
C THR A 4 7.85 1.68 -5.97
N ALA A 5 7.83 2.98 -5.62
CA ALA A 5 7.25 3.47 -4.39
C ALA A 5 5.77 3.79 -4.62
N ILE A 6 4.90 3.22 -3.79
CA ILE A 6 3.45 3.39 -3.88
C ILE A 6 2.92 3.85 -2.54
N THR A 7 2.04 4.84 -2.54
CA THR A 7 1.31 5.28 -1.35
C THR A 7 -0.11 4.74 -1.39
N CYS A 8 -0.49 3.98 -0.36
CA CYS A 8 -1.87 3.51 -0.17
C CYS A 8 -2.60 4.43 0.80
N LEU A 9 -3.73 4.96 0.35
CA LEU A 9 -4.58 5.91 1.05
C LEU A 9 -5.96 5.29 1.32
N PHE A 10 -6.66 5.83 2.32
CA PHE A 10 -8.05 5.47 2.68
C PHE A 10 -8.27 4.00 3.09
N LEU A 11 -7.22 3.32 3.56
CA LEU A 11 -7.33 1.97 4.12
C LEU A 11 -7.34 2.04 5.66
N PRO A 12 -8.39 1.56 6.36
CA PRO A 12 -8.46 1.63 7.82
C PRO A 12 -7.27 1.00 8.52
N VAL A 13 -6.81 1.57 9.65
CA VAL A 13 -5.57 1.16 10.35
C VAL A 13 -5.63 -0.29 10.84
N TYR A 14 -6.82 -0.81 11.17
CA TYR A 14 -7.00 -2.20 11.61
C TYR A 14 -6.83 -3.23 10.49
N VAL A 15 -6.86 -2.82 9.21
CA VAL A 15 -6.59 -3.74 8.10
C VAL A 15 -5.11 -4.10 8.11
N LYS A 16 -4.83 -5.40 8.23
CA LYS A 16 -3.45 -5.88 8.36
C LYS A 16 -2.68 -5.76 7.04
N SER A 17 -1.37 -5.60 7.14
CA SER A 17 -0.48 -5.45 5.98
C SER A 17 -0.51 -6.67 5.06
N GLU A 18 -0.75 -7.86 5.58
CA GLU A 18 -0.83 -9.10 4.81
C GLU A 18 -2.03 -9.08 3.85
N ALA A 19 -3.15 -8.50 4.25
CA ALA A 19 -4.33 -8.37 3.39
C ALA A 19 -4.05 -7.40 2.23
N LEU A 20 -3.33 -6.32 2.51
CA LEU A 20 -2.87 -5.38 1.48
C LEU A 20 -1.85 -6.04 0.53
N ALA A 21 -0.89 -6.79 1.07
CA ALA A 21 0.09 -7.51 0.26
C ALA A 21 -0.57 -8.56 -0.64
N ALA A 22 -1.56 -9.30 -0.13
CA ALA A 22 -2.34 -10.26 -0.91
C ALA A 22 -3.12 -9.59 -2.04
N ALA A 23 -3.73 -8.43 -1.78
CA ALA A 23 -4.42 -7.66 -2.81
C ALA A 23 -3.47 -7.10 -3.89
N LEU A 24 -2.20 -6.85 -3.55
CA LEU A 24 -1.18 -6.33 -4.47
C LEU A 24 -0.42 -7.43 -5.23
N ALA A 25 -0.46 -8.68 -4.78
CA ALA A 25 0.25 -9.80 -5.38
C ALA A 25 0.03 -9.99 -6.91
N PRO A 26 -1.17 -9.74 -7.47
CA PRO A 26 -1.36 -9.82 -8.92
C PRO A 26 -0.46 -8.85 -9.71
N TYR A 27 -0.17 -7.68 -9.14
CA TYR A 27 0.56 -6.57 -9.77
C TYR A 27 2.08 -6.67 -9.59
N GLY A 28 2.57 -7.61 -8.77
CA GLY A 28 3.99 -7.81 -8.49
C GLY A 28 4.26 -8.23 -7.05
N LYS A 29 5.49 -7.99 -6.57
CA LYS A 29 5.95 -8.46 -5.26
C LYS A 29 6.15 -7.29 -4.31
N VAL A 30 5.39 -7.28 -3.22
CA VAL A 30 5.57 -6.32 -2.13
C VAL A 30 6.86 -6.66 -1.37
N LEU A 31 7.74 -5.68 -1.24
CA LEU A 31 9.02 -5.80 -0.53
C LEU A 31 8.93 -5.27 0.91
N ASP A 32 8.21 -4.16 1.11
CA ASP A 32 8.09 -3.50 2.40
C ASP A 32 6.76 -2.72 2.47
N ILE A 33 6.16 -2.68 3.66
CA ILE A 33 4.99 -1.86 3.99
C ILE A 33 5.25 -1.15 5.30
N ARG A 34 5.22 0.19 5.27
CA ARG A 34 5.35 1.04 6.46
C ARG A 34 4.10 1.86 6.66
N PHE A 35 3.66 1.97 7.91
CA PHE A 35 2.61 2.92 8.25
C PHE A 35 3.16 4.34 8.23
N GLY A 36 2.38 5.27 7.70
CA GLY A 36 2.55 6.67 8.04
C GLY A 36 2.27 6.87 9.53
N VAL A 37 2.97 7.83 10.12
CA VAL A 37 2.79 8.23 11.52
C VAL A 37 2.63 9.74 11.59
N TYR A 38 1.97 10.23 12.64
CA TYR A 38 1.90 11.67 12.86
C TYR A 38 3.28 12.20 13.25
N LYS A 39 3.68 13.34 12.66
CA LYS A 39 5.02 13.93 12.87
C LYS A 39 5.30 14.20 14.35
N ASP A 40 4.31 14.74 15.05
CA ASP A 40 4.45 15.12 16.47
C ASP A 40 4.15 13.95 17.42
N HIS A 41 3.60 12.84 16.90
CA HIS A 41 3.28 11.63 17.66
C HIS A 41 3.65 10.36 16.87
N PRO A 42 4.95 9.99 16.81
CA PRO A 42 5.43 8.88 15.97
C PRO A 42 4.89 7.49 16.35
N THR A 43 4.30 7.34 17.53
CA THR A 43 3.65 6.10 17.97
C THR A 43 2.23 5.95 17.41
N LEU A 44 1.63 7.04 16.92
CA LEU A 44 0.29 7.05 16.35
C LEU A 44 0.35 6.87 14.84
N ARG A 45 -0.19 5.74 14.38
CA ARG A 45 -0.29 5.41 12.95
C ARG A 45 -1.40 6.22 12.28
N THR A 46 -1.16 6.60 11.04
CA THR A 46 -2.19 7.10 10.12
C THR A 46 -2.79 5.94 9.32
N GLY A 47 -3.88 6.20 8.59
CA GLY A 47 -4.43 5.24 7.62
C GLY A 47 -3.56 5.06 6.37
N THR A 48 -2.53 5.88 6.19
CA THR A 48 -1.64 5.85 5.03
C THR A 48 -0.59 4.76 5.19
N ARG A 49 -0.30 4.03 4.12
CA ARG A 49 0.77 3.04 4.07
C ARG A 49 1.70 3.33 2.90
N TYR A 50 2.99 3.33 3.15
CA TYR A 50 4.04 3.46 2.14
C TYR A 50 4.55 2.07 1.77
N ILE A 51 4.52 1.75 0.49
CA ILE A 51 4.78 0.41 -0.03
C ILE A 51 6.00 0.52 -0.96
N ARG A 52 6.96 -0.38 -0.79
CA ARG A 52 7.97 -0.65 -1.81
C ARG A 52 7.61 -1.96 -2.49
N MET A 53 7.60 -1.95 -3.82
CA MET A 53 7.12 -3.09 -4.59
C MET A 53 7.95 -3.29 -5.86
N GLU A 54 8.32 -4.53 -6.16
CA GLU A 54 8.75 -4.91 -7.50
C GLU A 54 7.50 -5.06 -8.37
N MET A 55 7.23 -4.06 -9.20
CA MET A 55 6.00 -4.01 -9.99
C MET A 55 6.20 -4.72 -11.33
N LYS A 56 5.14 -5.38 -11.82
CA LYS A 56 5.08 -5.92 -13.18
C LYS A 56 4.78 -4.78 -14.15
N GLU A 57 5.66 -4.57 -15.11
CA GLU A 57 5.51 -3.50 -16.12
C GLU A 57 4.22 -3.64 -16.93
N SER A 58 3.85 -4.88 -17.28
CA SER A 58 2.62 -5.18 -18.03
C SER A 58 1.33 -5.03 -17.22
N THR A 59 1.42 -4.88 -15.89
CA THR A 59 0.23 -4.84 -15.03
C THR A 59 0.51 -3.95 -13.81
N PRO A 60 0.55 -2.63 -14.00
CA PRO A 60 0.77 -1.69 -12.90
C PRO A 60 -0.42 -1.70 -11.93
N VAL A 61 -0.17 -1.24 -10.70
CA VAL A 61 -1.21 -1.11 -9.67
C VAL A 61 -2.26 -0.07 -10.13
N PRO A 62 -3.56 -0.37 -10.13
CA PRO A 62 -4.55 0.62 -10.52
C PRO A 62 -4.69 1.72 -9.46
N ASN A 63 -5.26 2.86 -9.85
CA ASN A 63 -5.48 3.99 -8.93
C ASN A 63 -6.33 3.63 -7.70
N PHE A 64 -7.12 2.55 -7.74
CA PHE A 64 -7.85 2.04 -6.59
C PHE A 64 -8.00 0.52 -6.62
N LEU A 65 -8.08 -0.10 -5.43
CA LEU A 65 -8.42 -1.51 -5.22
C LEU A 65 -9.31 -1.67 -3.99
N ARG A 66 -10.07 -2.77 -3.94
CA ARG A 66 -10.72 -3.20 -2.70
C ARG A 66 -9.77 -4.11 -1.92
N VAL A 67 -9.50 -3.74 -0.66
CA VAL A 67 -8.68 -4.51 0.27
C VAL A 67 -9.55 -4.79 1.50
N SER A 68 -9.80 -6.07 1.78
CA SER A 68 -10.70 -6.50 2.87
C SER A 68 -12.06 -5.78 2.84
N GLY A 69 -12.62 -5.56 1.64
CA GLY A 69 -13.92 -4.89 1.46
C GLY A 69 -13.85 -3.35 1.38
N HIS A 70 -12.75 -2.72 1.80
CA HIS A 70 -12.57 -1.27 1.79
C HIS A 70 -11.93 -0.79 0.49
N ARG A 71 -12.41 0.32 -0.06
CA ARG A 71 -11.78 0.96 -1.22
C ARG A 71 -10.55 1.74 -0.78
N ALA A 72 -9.38 1.28 -1.19
CA ALA A 72 -8.11 1.98 -1.03
C ALA A 72 -7.71 2.66 -2.34
N THR A 73 -7.05 3.81 -2.25
CA THR A 73 -6.49 4.54 -3.40
C THR A 73 -4.97 4.39 -3.40
N PHE A 74 -4.37 4.28 -4.58
CA PHE A 74 -2.93 4.16 -4.75
C PHE A 74 -2.40 5.34 -5.55
N ASP A 75 -1.29 5.90 -5.08
CA ASP A 75 -0.57 6.99 -5.75
C ASP A 75 0.90 6.62 -5.92
N TYR A 76 1.48 7.03 -7.05
CA TYR A 76 2.86 6.72 -7.42
C TYR A 76 3.78 7.85 -6.95
N ARG A 77 4.93 7.48 -6.39
CA ARG A 77 5.91 8.44 -5.89
C ARG A 77 7.26 8.29 -6.57
#